data_AF-A0A534HLK4-F1
#
_entry.id   AF-A0A534HLK4-F1
#
_cell.length_a   1.000
_cell.length_b   1.000
_cell.length_c   1.000
_cell.angle_alpha   90.00
_cell.angle_beta   90.00
_cell.angle_gamma   90.00
#
_symmetry.space_group_name_H-M   'P 1'
#
loop_
_entity.id
_entity.type
_entity.pdbx_description
1 polymer ?
#
loop_
_entity_poly.entity_id
_entity_poly.type
_entity_poly.pdbx_seq_one_letter_code
_entity_poly.pdbx_strand_id
1 'polypeptide(L)'
;MARQYAVRVAQSAWGSTDRRVIRPVDRYAHWLEHMGRYPSARAAYARELTIAEGAGSRAARLVIDPLLGIARSYRLEATNGSDEETAQYVDPFAQSSLSGLPEHAGRGLNPDGEKALLLALQTIDKMQPVDHELRGTSLMELGDWYLCADQADRSLARYREAWKEFQQAGSTAPLDAPRQLAYRTPASSAARSPLAERDNTDEHSVQATFTVKRDGHTANVSTSGSDATAAQQKIVLAAVRRARYAPRLLNGEPVDTEGVTLVEKLLSKRPRQP
;
A
#
# COMPACT_ATOMS: atom_id res chain seq x y z
N MET A 1 -20.66 6.51 4.55
CA MET A 1 -21.92 7.05 3.97
C MET A 1 -21.75 8.37 3.20
N ALA A 2 -21.14 9.42 3.75
CA ALA A 2 -21.04 10.73 3.09
C ALA A 2 -20.35 10.73 1.70
N ARG A 3 -19.29 9.94 1.50
CA ARG A 3 -18.54 9.89 0.23
C ARG A 3 -19.31 9.23 -0.91
N GLN A 4 -20.01 8.12 -0.64
CA GLN A 4 -20.91 7.49 -1.61
C GLN A 4 -22.09 8.40 -1.95
N TYR A 5 -22.60 9.16 -0.97
CA TYR A 5 -23.66 10.14 -1.20
C TYR A 5 -23.21 11.26 -2.14
N ALA A 6 -21.99 11.79 -1.97
CA ALA A 6 -21.42 12.80 -2.87
C ALA A 6 -21.34 12.32 -4.33
N VAL A 7 -21.00 11.05 -4.55
CA VAL A 7 -21.01 10.41 -5.89
C VAL A 7 -22.43 10.39 -6.48
N ARG A 8 -23.44 10.01 -5.69
CA ARG A 8 -24.85 10.00 -6.15
C ARG A 8 -25.34 11.40 -6.50
N VAL A 9 -25.07 12.39 -5.64
CA VAL A 9 -25.45 13.79 -5.90
C VAL A 9 -24.84 14.29 -7.20
N ALA A 10 -23.56 14.05 -7.43
CA ALA A 10 -22.89 14.44 -8.66
C ALA A 10 -23.53 13.79 -9.91
N GLN A 11 -23.87 12.51 -9.83
CA GLN A 11 -24.50 11.78 -10.93
C GLN A 11 -25.91 12.30 -11.22
N SER A 12 -26.70 12.59 -10.18
CA SER A 12 -28.02 13.19 -10.34
C SER A 12 -27.95 14.58 -10.95
N ALA A 13 -26.91 15.37 -10.64
CA ALA A 13 -26.75 16.73 -11.13
C ALA A 13 -26.25 16.81 -12.59
N TRP A 14 -25.36 15.90 -13.00
CA TRP A 14 -24.61 16.05 -14.25
C TRP A 14 -24.66 14.83 -15.19
N GLY A 15 -25.21 13.70 -14.73
CA GLY A 15 -25.17 12.44 -15.45
C GLY A 15 -23.96 11.57 -15.06
N SER A 16 -24.07 10.26 -15.26
CA SER A 16 -23.11 9.27 -14.76
C SER A 16 -21.77 9.23 -15.49
N THR A 17 -21.68 9.85 -16.67
CA THR A 17 -20.52 9.86 -17.58
C THR A 17 -19.89 11.25 -17.73
N ASP A 18 -20.40 12.26 -17.00
CA ASP A 18 -19.84 13.61 -17.07
C ASP A 18 -18.50 13.68 -16.34
N ARG A 19 -17.50 14.35 -16.93
CA ARG A 19 -16.16 14.57 -16.33
C ARG A 19 -16.19 15.16 -14.91
N ARG A 20 -17.24 15.90 -14.55
CA ARG A 20 -17.42 16.45 -13.18
C ARG A 20 -17.62 15.37 -12.12
N VAL A 21 -17.97 14.15 -12.53
CA VAL A 21 -18.13 12.98 -11.65
C VAL A 21 -16.79 12.31 -11.30
N ILE A 22 -15.72 12.57 -12.05
CA ILE A 22 -14.37 11.98 -11.83
C ILE A 22 -13.90 12.24 -10.39
N ARG A 23 -13.77 13.50 -9.98
CA ARG A 23 -13.26 13.86 -8.64
C ARG A 23 -14.08 13.28 -7.46
N PRO A 24 -15.42 13.22 -7.52
CA PRO A 24 -16.19 12.46 -6.52
C PRO A 24 -15.90 10.96 -6.50
N VAL A 25 -15.73 10.32 -7.67
CA VAL A 25 -15.46 8.88 -7.78
C VAL A 25 -14.05 8.55 -7.29
N ASP A 26 -13.05 9.33 -7.69
CA ASP A 26 -11.66 9.25 -7.21
C ASP A 26 -11.58 9.26 -5.67
N ARG A 27 -12.16 10.28 -5.03
CA ARG A 27 -12.19 10.38 -3.56
C ARG A 27 -12.90 9.21 -2.90
N TYR A 28 -13.87 8.59 -3.57
CA TYR A 28 -14.54 7.39 -3.07
C TYR A 28 -13.65 6.15 -3.24
N ALA A 29 -12.94 6.02 -4.35
CA ALA A 29 -11.98 4.95 -4.61
C ALA A 29 -10.84 4.95 -3.58
N HIS A 30 -10.22 6.11 -3.34
CA HIS A 30 -9.19 6.27 -2.31
C HIS A 30 -9.70 5.93 -0.91
N TRP A 31 -10.94 6.29 -0.58
CA TRP A 31 -11.53 5.91 0.71
C TRP A 31 -11.73 4.39 0.80
N LEU A 32 -12.18 3.72 -0.26
CA LEU A 32 -12.32 2.26 -0.27
C LEU A 32 -10.96 1.56 -0.11
N GLU A 33 -9.93 2.04 -0.80
CA GLU A 33 -8.56 1.55 -0.69
C GLU A 33 -8.02 1.69 0.74
N HIS A 34 -8.22 2.87 1.35
CA HIS A 34 -7.85 3.11 2.75
C HIS A 34 -8.55 2.17 3.73
N MET A 35 -9.78 1.74 3.42
CA MET A 35 -10.54 0.80 4.23
C MET A 35 -10.17 -0.68 3.98
N GLY A 36 -9.21 -0.99 3.09
CA GLY A 36 -8.87 -2.38 2.74
C GLY A 36 -9.79 -3.02 1.69
N ARG A 37 -10.78 -2.27 1.17
CA ARG A 37 -11.78 -2.75 0.22
C ARG A 37 -11.28 -2.70 -1.23
N TYR A 38 -10.14 -3.34 -1.49
CA TYR A 38 -9.42 -3.23 -2.76
C TYR A 38 -10.25 -3.61 -4.00
N PRO A 39 -11.07 -4.69 -4.02
CA PRO A 39 -11.93 -4.98 -5.16
C PRO A 39 -12.94 -3.87 -5.46
N SER A 40 -13.51 -3.27 -4.41
CA SER A 40 -14.45 -2.14 -4.55
C SER A 40 -13.73 -0.87 -5.01
N ALA A 41 -12.52 -0.62 -4.51
CA ALA A 41 -11.69 0.50 -4.94
C ALA A 41 -11.36 0.38 -6.44
N ARG A 42 -10.94 -0.81 -6.90
CA ARG A 42 -10.71 -1.10 -8.32
C ARG A 42 -11.93 -0.85 -9.19
N ALA A 43 -13.11 -1.29 -8.75
CA ALA A 43 -14.34 -1.02 -9.49
C ALA A 43 -14.64 0.49 -9.62
N ALA A 44 -14.31 1.28 -8.59
CA ALA A 44 -14.45 2.73 -8.63
C ALA A 44 -13.40 3.39 -9.55
N TYR A 45 -12.13 3.00 -9.48
CA TYR A 45 -11.09 3.49 -10.41
C TYR A 45 -11.37 3.08 -11.86
N ALA A 46 -11.81 1.84 -12.12
CA ALA A 46 -12.20 1.39 -13.46
C ALA A 46 -13.35 2.22 -14.02
N ARG A 47 -14.32 2.60 -13.17
CA ARG A 47 -15.40 3.51 -13.56
C ARG A 47 -14.87 4.90 -13.88
N GLU A 48 -13.98 5.43 -13.04
CA GLU A 48 -13.33 6.72 -13.29
C GLU A 48 -12.58 6.72 -14.62
N LEU A 49 -11.83 5.65 -14.90
CA LEU A 49 -11.12 5.43 -16.15
C LEU A 49 -12.09 5.48 -17.35
N THR A 50 -13.22 4.79 -17.29
CA THR A 50 -14.24 4.85 -18.36
C THR A 50 -14.76 6.27 -18.59
N ILE A 51 -14.97 7.05 -17.53
CA ILE A 51 -15.42 8.45 -17.63
C ILE A 51 -14.32 9.31 -18.26
N ALA A 52 -13.06 9.10 -17.84
CA ALA A 52 -11.90 9.82 -18.35
C ALA A 52 -11.63 9.53 -19.84
N GLU A 53 -11.73 8.27 -20.26
CA GLU A 53 -11.61 7.85 -21.66
C GLU A 53 -12.69 8.51 -22.55
N GLY A 54 -13.92 8.62 -22.03
CA GLY A 54 -15.03 9.30 -22.72
C GLY A 54 -14.86 10.81 -22.87
N ALA A 55 -13.93 11.45 -22.16
CA ALA A 55 -13.67 12.89 -22.23
C ALA A 55 -12.80 13.32 -23.43
N GLY A 56 -12.31 12.37 -24.23
CA GLY A 56 -11.56 12.60 -25.48
C GLY A 56 -10.08 12.93 -25.29
N SER A 57 -9.35 13.13 -26.40
CA SER A 57 -7.88 13.22 -26.43
C SER A 57 -7.27 14.38 -25.63
N ARG A 58 -8.01 15.48 -25.43
CA ARG A 58 -7.57 16.61 -24.58
C ARG A 58 -7.61 16.31 -23.08
N ALA A 59 -8.18 15.16 -22.71
CA ALA A 59 -8.30 14.70 -21.33
C ALA A 59 -7.35 13.53 -21.01
N ALA A 60 -6.30 13.30 -21.81
CA ALA A 60 -5.34 12.20 -21.62
C ALA A 60 -4.75 12.13 -20.20
N ARG A 61 -4.60 13.26 -19.51
CA ARG A 61 -4.14 13.25 -18.11
C ARG A 61 -5.13 12.57 -17.15
N LEU A 62 -6.43 12.62 -17.44
CA LEU A 62 -7.49 12.09 -16.57
C LEU A 62 -7.49 10.56 -16.49
N VAL A 63 -6.84 9.85 -17.41
CA VAL A 63 -6.75 8.38 -17.34
C VAL A 63 -5.60 7.90 -16.45
N ILE A 64 -4.65 8.77 -16.09
CA ILE A 64 -3.42 8.38 -15.41
C ILE A 64 -3.71 7.99 -13.95
N ASP A 65 -4.35 8.88 -13.18
CA ASP A 65 -4.68 8.64 -11.78
C ASP A 65 -5.48 7.34 -11.54
N PRO A 66 -6.56 7.04 -12.30
CA PRO A 66 -7.28 5.78 -12.11
C PRO A 66 -6.45 4.54 -12.53
N LEU A 67 -5.55 4.64 -13.51
CA LEU A 67 -4.63 3.54 -13.84
C LEU A 67 -3.65 3.26 -12.68
N LEU A 68 -3.08 4.30 -12.07
CA LEU A 68 -2.24 4.17 -10.88
C LEU A 68 -3.04 3.56 -9.71
N GLY A 69 -4.27 4.02 -9.48
CA GLY A 69 -5.18 3.47 -8.47
C GLY A 69 -5.48 1.98 -8.66
N ILE A 70 -5.73 1.54 -9.90
CA ILE A 70 -5.93 0.12 -10.23
C ILE A 70 -4.69 -0.72 -9.89
N ALA A 71 -3.51 -0.26 -10.29
CA ALA A 71 -2.27 -0.97 -10.01
C ALA A 71 -1.97 -1.05 -8.51
N ARG A 72 -2.08 0.09 -7.82
CA ARG A 72 -1.84 0.19 -6.38
C ARG A 72 -2.79 -0.72 -5.59
N SER A 73 -4.06 -0.76 -5.94
CA SER A 73 -5.05 -1.60 -5.25
C SER A 73 -4.84 -3.11 -5.50
N TYR A 74 -4.37 -3.55 -6.67
CA TYR A 74 -3.90 -4.94 -6.84
C TYR A 74 -2.69 -5.26 -5.97
N ARG A 75 -1.71 -4.34 -5.91
CA ARG A 75 -0.51 -4.52 -5.09
C ARG A 75 -0.87 -4.62 -3.60
N LEU A 76 -1.70 -3.71 -3.11
CA LEU A 76 -2.13 -3.67 -1.72
C LEU A 76 -2.94 -4.90 -1.32
N GLU A 77 -3.83 -5.40 -2.19
CA GLU A 77 -4.57 -6.64 -1.95
C GLU A 77 -3.62 -7.84 -1.81
N ALA A 78 -2.64 -7.98 -2.72
CA ALA A 78 -1.67 -9.06 -2.66
C ALA A 78 -0.81 -9.00 -1.38
N THR A 79 -0.44 -7.80 -0.93
CA THR A 79 0.43 -7.64 0.24
C THR A 79 -0.32 -7.73 1.57
N ASN A 80 -1.55 -7.22 1.63
CA ASN A 80 -2.31 -7.07 2.87
C ASN A 80 -3.38 -8.16 3.05
N GLY A 81 -3.73 -8.88 1.98
CA GLY A 81 -4.92 -9.74 1.93
C GLY A 81 -6.18 -8.93 1.67
N SER A 82 -7.29 -9.61 1.36
CA SER A 82 -8.59 -8.94 1.19
C SER A 82 -9.32 -8.75 2.53
N ASP A 83 -10.30 -7.84 2.59
CA ASP A 83 -11.20 -7.71 3.74
C ASP A 83 -11.98 -9.00 4.03
N GLU A 84 -12.33 -9.77 2.99
CA GLU A 84 -13.03 -11.06 3.12
C GLU A 84 -12.15 -12.11 3.81
N GLU A 85 -10.85 -12.13 3.51
CA GLU A 85 -9.85 -12.97 4.19
C GLU A 85 -9.50 -12.45 5.59
N THR A 86 -9.61 -11.15 5.81
CA THR A 86 -9.39 -10.54 7.13
C THR A 86 -10.55 -10.81 8.09
N ALA A 87 -11.77 -10.97 7.56
CA ALA A 87 -12.97 -11.35 8.30
C ALA A 87 -13.00 -12.83 8.74
N GLN A 88 -12.16 -13.69 8.17
CA GLN A 88 -11.96 -15.06 8.66
C GLN A 88 -11.09 -15.04 9.93
N TYR A 89 -11.72 -14.65 11.04
CA TYR A 89 -11.12 -14.62 12.37
C TYR A 89 -10.68 -16.03 12.81
N VAL A 90 -9.38 -16.20 13.07
CA VAL A 90 -8.84 -17.30 13.85
C VAL A 90 -8.54 -16.76 15.24
N ASP A 91 -9.12 -17.34 16.30
CA ASP A 91 -8.86 -16.89 17.68
C ASP A 91 -7.37 -17.02 17.99
N PRO A 92 -6.63 -15.90 18.14
CA PRO A 92 -5.19 -15.94 18.37
C PRO A 92 -4.83 -16.42 19.80
N PHE A 93 -5.84 -16.64 20.65
CA PHE A 93 -5.70 -17.17 22.00
C PHE A 93 -6.20 -18.62 22.14
N ALA A 94 -6.74 -19.23 21.08
CA ALA A 94 -7.07 -20.65 21.10
C ALA A 94 -5.76 -21.46 21.08
N GLN A 95 -5.63 -22.41 22.01
CA GLN A 95 -4.54 -23.39 22.01
C GLN A 95 -4.73 -24.38 20.84
N SER A 96 -4.45 -23.94 19.60
CA SER A 96 -4.36 -24.81 18.44
C SER A 96 -3.16 -24.42 17.58
N SER A 97 -2.35 -25.44 17.34
CA SER A 97 -1.20 -25.61 16.44
C SER A 97 -0.77 -24.41 15.57
N LEU A 98 0.55 -24.20 15.56
CA LEU A 98 1.36 -23.40 14.62
C LEU A 98 1.19 -23.77 13.12
N SER A 99 0.14 -24.52 12.75
CA SER A 99 -0.07 -25.13 11.43
C SER A 99 -1.38 -24.64 10.84
N GLY A 100 -1.40 -23.40 10.35
CA GLY A 100 -2.59 -22.84 9.72
C GLY A 100 -2.48 -21.39 9.28
N LEU A 101 -1.27 -20.87 9.09
CA LEU A 101 -1.13 -19.66 8.27
C LEU A 101 -1.49 -20.09 6.85
N PRO A 102 -2.54 -19.55 6.22
CA PRO A 102 -2.73 -19.82 4.81
C PRO A 102 -1.50 -19.27 4.08
N GLU A 103 -0.74 -20.16 3.45
CA GLU A 103 0.37 -19.85 2.56
C GLU A 103 -0.15 -19.03 1.39
N HIS A 104 -0.29 -17.72 1.59
CA HIS A 104 -0.52 -16.76 0.52
C HIS A 104 0.78 -16.39 -0.20
N ALA A 105 1.90 -17.01 0.18
CA ALA A 105 3.17 -17.00 -0.54
C ALA A 105 3.03 -17.79 -1.85
N GLY A 106 2.14 -17.37 -2.75
CA GLY A 106 1.85 -18.10 -3.97
C GLY A 106 0.91 -17.43 -4.98
N ARG A 107 0.09 -16.44 -4.57
CA ARG A 107 -0.59 -15.60 -5.58
C ARG A 107 0.34 -14.46 -5.97
N GLY A 108 1.11 -14.68 -7.04
CA GLY A 108 1.82 -13.60 -7.71
C GLY A 108 0.89 -12.42 -8.00
N LEU A 109 1.47 -11.23 -8.09
CA LEU A 109 0.72 -10.01 -8.38
C LEU A 109 -0.11 -10.16 -9.67
N ASN A 110 -1.32 -9.61 -9.68
CA ASN A 110 -2.20 -9.68 -10.84
C ASN A 110 -1.58 -8.89 -12.01
N PRO A 111 -1.36 -9.50 -13.19
CA PRO A 111 -0.72 -8.83 -14.33
C PRO A 111 -1.45 -7.56 -14.81
N ASP A 112 -2.75 -7.42 -14.54
CA ASP A 112 -3.52 -6.23 -14.89
C ASP A 112 -3.00 -4.96 -14.18
N GLY A 113 -2.41 -5.10 -12.98
CA GLY A 113 -1.81 -3.97 -12.29
C GLY A 113 -0.52 -3.49 -12.96
N GLU A 114 0.36 -4.39 -13.40
CA GLU A 114 1.53 -4.02 -14.21
C GLU A 114 1.10 -3.36 -15.51
N LYS A 115 0.11 -3.95 -16.19
CA LYS A 115 -0.43 -3.42 -17.43
C LYS A 115 -0.98 -1.99 -17.26
N ALA A 116 -1.68 -1.72 -16.16
CA ALA A 116 -2.18 -0.38 -15.86
C ALA A 116 -1.05 0.65 -15.70
N LEU A 117 0.02 0.30 -14.97
CA LEU A 117 1.20 1.18 -14.83
C LEU A 117 1.89 1.46 -16.17
N LEU A 118 2.04 0.43 -17.01
CA LEU A 118 2.62 0.58 -18.35
C LEU A 118 1.75 1.46 -19.26
N LEU A 119 0.42 1.35 -19.17
CA LEU A 119 -0.50 2.22 -19.90
C LEU A 119 -0.45 3.67 -19.41
N ALA A 120 -0.29 3.88 -18.10
CA ALA A 120 -0.11 5.22 -17.53
C ALA A 120 1.18 5.87 -18.07
N LEU A 121 2.31 5.16 -18.01
CA LEU A 121 3.59 5.63 -18.57
C LEU A 121 3.49 5.91 -20.07
N GLN A 122 2.86 5.01 -20.84
CA GLN A 122 2.66 5.22 -22.27
C GLN A 122 1.81 6.47 -22.57
N THR A 123 0.84 6.78 -21.70
CA THR A 123 0.02 7.99 -21.82
C THR A 123 0.84 9.24 -21.51
N ILE A 124 1.65 9.21 -20.44
CA ILE A 124 2.53 10.30 -20.03
C ILE A 124 3.57 10.59 -21.12
N ASP A 125 4.18 9.56 -21.71
CA ASP A 125 5.19 9.72 -22.76
C ASP A 125 4.64 10.39 -24.04
N LYS A 126 3.32 10.34 -24.25
CA LYS A 126 2.64 11.03 -25.37
C LYS A 126 2.27 12.48 -25.05
N MET A 127 2.32 12.90 -23.79
CA MET A 127 2.04 14.27 -23.39
C MET A 127 3.22 15.18 -23.77
N GLN A 128 2.92 16.38 -24.28
CA GLN A 128 3.95 17.37 -24.63
C GLN A 128 3.62 18.74 -24.01
N PRO A 129 4.53 19.31 -23.18
CA PRO A 129 5.75 18.67 -22.65
C PRO A 129 5.44 17.48 -21.73
N VAL A 130 6.43 16.61 -21.52
CA VAL A 130 6.33 15.49 -20.57
C VAL A 130 6.24 16.05 -19.15
N ASP A 131 5.28 15.55 -18.38
CA ASP A 131 5.15 15.86 -16.95
C ASP A 131 6.12 14.96 -16.17
N HIS A 132 7.33 15.49 -15.88
CA HIS A 132 8.41 14.74 -15.22
C HIS A 132 8.04 14.28 -13.80
N GLU A 133 7.27 15.08 -13.05
CA GLU A 133 6.83 14.68 -11.71
C GLU A 133 5.88 13.47 -11.79
N LEU A 134 4.95 13.50 -12.73
CA LEU A 134 3.99 12.42 -12.96
C LEU A 134 4.66 11.16 -13.52
N ARG A 135 5.65 11.33 -14.41
CA ARG A 135 6.45 10.22 -14.95
C ARG A 135 7.29 9.57 -13.86
N GLY A 136 7.95 10.37 -13.03
CA GLY A 136 8.72 9.90 -11.87
C GLY A 136 7.85 9.13 -10.88
N THR A 137 6.66 9.64 -10.58
CA THR A 137 5.69 8.97 -9.71
C THR A 137 5.25 7.62 -10.27
N SER A 138 4.90 7.57 -11.56
CA SER A 138 4.49 6.33 -12.24
C SER A 138 5.61 5.29 -12.30
N LEU A 139 6.86 5.70 -12.53
CA LEU A 139 8.04 4.83 -12.50
C LEU A 139 8.32 4.31 -11.09
N MET A 140 8.17 5.16 -10.07
CA MET A 140 8.31 4.77 -8.68
C MET A 140 7.27 3.70 -8.30
N GLU A 141 6.00 3.86 -8.70
CA GLU A 141 4.96 2.84 -8.46
C GLU A 141 5.24 1.53 -9.22
N LEU A 142 5.81 1.60 -10.41
CA LEU A 142 6.27 0.41 -11.14
C LEU A 142 7.49 -0.25 -10.47
N GLY A 143 8.36 0.54 -9.85
CA GLY A 143 9.40 0.07 -8.95
C GLY A 143 8.83 -0.68 -7.75
N ASP A 144 7.83 -0.11 -7.06
CA ASP A 144 7.13 -0.74 -5.94
C ASP A 144 6.50 -2.07 -6.36
N TRP A 145 5.85 -2.09 -7.53
CA TRP A 145 5.24 -3.27 -8.11
C TRP A 145 6.25 -4.41 -8.26
N TYR A 146 7.37 -4.16 -8.93
CA TYR A 146 8.41 -5.17 -9.13
C TYR A 146 9.07 -5.59 -7.81
N LEU A 147 9.18 -4.69 -6.83
CA LEU A 147 9.73 -5.05 -5.52
C LEU A 147 8.81 -6.01 -4.76
N CYS A 148 7.50 -5.76 -4.78
CA CYS A 148 6.49 -6.65 -4.23
C CYS A 148 6.37 -7.97 -5.02
N ALA A 149 6.80 -7.99 -6.29
CA ALA A 149 6.86 -9.19 -7.12
C ALA A 149 8.13 -10.04 -6.90
N ASP A 150 8.99 -9.67 -5.93
CA ASP A 150 10.35 -10.22 -5.75
C ASP A 150 11.23 -10.13 -7.03
N GLN A 151 11.01 -9.10 -7.86
CA GLN A 151 11.78 -8.81 -9.08
C GLN A 151 12.74 -7.63 -8.85
N ALA A 152 13.70 -7.82 -7.95
CA ALA A 152 14.59 -6.76 -7.47
C ALA A 152 15.29 -5.98 -8.60
N ASP A 153 15.91 -6.65 -9.57
CA ASP A 153 16.65 -5.96 -10.64
C ASP A 153 15.76 -5.04 -11.48
N ARG A 154 14.54 -5.50 -11.83
CA ARG A 154 13.55 -4.67 -12.54
C ARG A 154 13.10 -3.50 -11.70
N SER A 155 12.86 -3.73 -10.41
CA SER A 155 12.48 -2.69 -9.45
C SER A 155 13.54 -1.58 -9.36
N LEU A 156 14.81 -1.95 -9.13
CA LEU A 156 15.89 -0.99 -8.98
C LEU A 156 16.11 -0.19 -10.27
N ALA A 157 15.98 -0.80 -11.44
CA ALA A 157 16.03 -0.08 -12.70
C ALA A 157 14.96 1.03 -12.77
N ARG A 158 13.72 0.73 -12.38
CA ARG A 158 12.62 1.71 -12.36
C ARG A 158 12.83 2.83 -11.34
N TYR A 159 13.36 2.54 -10.15
CA TYR A 159 13.67 3.61 -9.19
C TYR A 159 14.76 4.56 -9.68
N ARG A 160 15.80 4.04 -10.36
CA ARG A 160 16.83 4.91 -10.98
C ARG A 160 16.24 5.82 -12.05
N GLU A 161 15.33 5.29 -12.87
CA GLU A 161 14.60 6.08 -13.87
C GLU A 161 13.73 7.14 -13.16
N ALA A 162 12.95 6.76 -12.15
CA ALA A 162 12.12 7.66 -11.37
C ALA A 162 12.92 8.81 -10.74
N TRP A 163 14.11 8.50 -10.19
CA TRP A 163 14.99 9.52 -9.61
C TRP A 163 15.43 10.58 -10.63
N LYS A 164 15.75 10.17 -11.86
CA LYS A 164 16.11 11.10 -12.95
C LYS A 164 14.93 12.00 -13.35
N GLU A 165 13.71 11.46 -13.36
CA GLU A 165 12.51 12.23 -13.64
C GLU A 165 12.23 13.25 -12.52
N PHE A 166 12.34 12.81 -11.25
CA PHE A 166 12.20 13.69 -10.10
C PHE A 166 13.27 14.79 -10.04
N GLN A 167 14.50 14.48 -10.45
CA GLN A 167 15.55 15.49 -10.61
C GLN A 167 15.18 16.55 -11.65
N GLN A 168 14.62 16.15 -12.79
CA GLN A 168 14.13 17.08 -13.82
C GLN A 168 12.91 17.88 -13.35
N ALA A 169 12.06 17.30 -12.51
CA ALA A 169 10.94 17.98 -11.85
C ALA A 169 11.38 18.93 -10.71
N GLY A 170 12.66 18.90 -10.31
CA GLY A 170 13.25 19.81 -9.33
C GLY A 170 13.26 19.30 -7.88
N SER A 171 12.84 18.06 -7.62
CA SER A 171 12.86 17.49 -6.25
C SER A 171 12.91 15.97 -6.25
N THR A 172 13.88 15.37 -5.57
CA THR A 172 14.01 13.91 -5.36
C THR A 172 13.38 13.41 -4.06
N ALA A 173 12.72 14.31 -3.31
CA ALA A 173 12.13 14.03 -2.00
C ALA A 173 11.33 12.71 -1.89
N PRO A 174 10.55 12.30 -2.91
CA PRO A 174 9.82 11.02 -2.85
C PRO A 174 10.70 9.78 -2.64
N LEU A 175 12.00 9.86 -2.93
CA LEU A 175 12.96 8.75 -2.86
C LEU A 175 14.04 8.96 -1.79
N ASP A 176 13.98 10.01 -0.98
CA ASP A 176 15.03 10.33 0.01
C ASP A 176 14.96 9.46 1.28
N ALA A 177 13.82 8.80 1.52
CA ALA A 177 13.58 7.96 2.69
C ALA A 177 12.96 6.61 2.29
N PRO A 178 13.24 5.52 3.05
CA PRO A 178 12.60 4.23 2.80
C PRO A 178 11.09 4.33 3.05
N ARG A 179 10.30 3.72 2.18
CA ARG A 179 8.83 3.77 2.23
C ARG A 179 8.26 2.38 2.44
N GLN A 180 7.41 2.22 3.44
CA GLN A 180 6.76 0.94 3.71
C GLN A 180 5.80 0.58 2.56
N LEU A 181 6.02 -0.58 1.93
CA LEU A 181 5.18 -1.08 0.84
C LEU A 181 4.22 -2.17 1.30
N ALA A 182 4.69 -3.04 2.19
CA ALA A 182 3.94 -4.13 2.76
C ALA A 182 4.34 -4.35 4.22
N TYR A 183 3.36 -4.35 5.10
CA TYR A 183 3.54 -4.76 6.49
C TYR A 183 2.25 -5.42 6.98
N ARG A 184 2.27 -6.74 7.10
CA ARG A 184 1.15 -7.48 7.66
C ARG A 184 1.24 -7.42 9.19
N THR A 185 0.40 -6.59 9.78
CA THR A 185 0.33 -6.45 11.23
C THR A 185 -0.02 -7.78 11.91
N PRO A 186 0.52 -8.06 13.11
CA PRO A 186 0.12 -9.20 13.91
C PRO A 186 -1.40 -9.27 14.16
N ALA A 187 -1.96 -10.46 14.38
CA ALA A 187 -3.39 -10.61 14.70
C ALA A 187 -3.81 -9.91 16.01
N SER A 188 -2.88 -9.75 16.94
CA SER A 188 -3.06 -8.98 18.18
C SER A 188 -2.89 -7.47 17.98
N SER A 189 -2.58 -6.98 16.78
CA SER A 189 -2.47 -5.55 16.49
C SER A 189 -3.76 -4.79 16.80
N ALA A 190 -3.67 -3.63 17.42
CA ALA A 190 -4.82 -2.74 17.61
C ALA A 190 -5.49 -2.35 16.27
N ALA A 191 -4.75 -2.35 15.16
CA ALA A 191 -5.28 -2.04 13.83
C ALA A 191 -6.11 -3.17 13.22
N ARG A 192 -6.00 -4.41 13.74
CA ARG A 192 -6.65 -5.60 13.16
C ARG A 192 -7.45 -6.42 14.17
N SER A 193 -7.20 -6.26 15.46
CA SER A 193 -7.73 -7.13 16.49
C SER A 193 -9.20 -6.79 16.78
N PRO A 194 -10.10 -7.79 16.81
CA PRO A 194 -11.49 -7.58 17.21
C PRO A 194 -11.63 -7.30 18.73
N LEU A 195 -10.52 -7.35 19.46
CA LEU A 195 -10.47 -6.86 20.84
C LEU A 195 -10.58 -5.33 20.91
N ALA A 196 -10.30 -4.59 19.82
CA ALA A 196 -10.39 -3.13 19.81
C ALA A 196 -11.78 -2.60 20.19
N GLU A 197 -12.83 -3.40 19.96
CA GLU A 197 -14.22 -3.06 20.31
C GLU A 197 -14.61 -3.51 21.73
N ARG A 198 -13.68 -4.03 22.53
CA ARG A 198 -13.96 -4.57 23.87
C ARG A 198 -13.38 -3.69 24.97
N ASP A 199 -14.22 -3.37 25.97
CA ASP A 199 -13.87 -2.55 27.14
C ASP A 199 -12.81 -3.18 28.07
N ASN A 200 -12.56 -4.49 27.95
CA ASN A 200 -11.69 -5.25 28.84
C ASN A 200 -10.36 -5.64 28.18
N THR A 201 -9.64 -4.65 27.65
CA THR A 201 -8.38 -4.84 26.93
C THR A 201 -7.28 -3.94 27.47
N ASP A 202 -6.04 -4.45 27.45
CA ASP A 202 -4.84 -3.67 27.70
C ASP A 202 -4.09 -3.49 26.39
N GLU A 203 -3.61 -2.26 26.15
CA GLU A 203 -2.76 -1.92 25.02
C GLU A 203 -1.30 -2.00 25.45
N HIS A 204 -0.47 -2.61 24.61
CA HIS A 204 0.98 -2.62 24.73
C HIS A 204 1.60 -2.11 23.43
N SER A 205 2.86 -1.72 23.49
CA SER A 205 3.65 -1.20 22.40
C SER A 205 4.95 -1.98 22.22
N VAL A 206 5.34 -2.19 20.97
CA VAL A 206 6.66 -2.70 20.60
C VAL A 206 7.24 -1.76 19.57
N GLN A 207 8.34 -1.09 19.93
CA GLN A 207 9.16 -0.33 19.00
C GLN A 207 10.28 -1.24 18.48
N ALA A 208 10.24 -1.54 17.18
CA ALA A 208 11.28 -2.25 16.47
C ALA A 208 12.22 -1.26 15.78
N THR A 209 13.52 -1.56 15.79
CA THR A 209 14.55 -0.88 14.98
C THR A 209 15.20 -1.88 14.04
N PHE A 210 15.43 -1.50 12.78
CA PHE A 210 15.94 -2.39 11.73
C PHE A 210 16.65 -1.61 10.62
N THR A 211 17.31 -2.35 9.73
CA THR A 211 17.87 -1.85 8.47
C THR A 211 16.91 -2.16 7.33
N VAL A 212 16.54 -1.18 6.51
CA VAL A 212 15.96 -1.42 5.18
C VAL A 212 17.11 -1.59 4.19
N LYS A 213 17.20 -2.75 3.56
CA LYS A 213 18.21 -3.07 2.57
C LYS A 213 17.84 -2.47 1.21
N ARG A 214 18.85 -2.26 0.36
CA ARG A 214 18.68 -1.76 -1.02
C ARG A 214 17.77 -2.63 -1.90
N ASP A 215 17.56 -3.90 -1.55
CA ASP A 215 16.67 -4.85 -2.22
C ASP A 215 15.26 -4.89 -1.58
N GLY A 216 14.96 -3.96 -0.68
CA GLY A 216 13.68 -3.81 -0.01
C GLY A 216 13.39 -4.78 1.14
N HIS A 217 14.32 -5.68 1.45
CA HIS A 217 14.22 -6.56 2.63
C HIS A 217 14.59 -5.83 3.91
N THR A 218 14.13 -6.34 5.05
CA THR A 218 14.55 -5.86 6.37
C THR A 218 15.65 -6.76 6.94
N ALA A 219 16.62 -6.16 7.63
CA ALA A 219 17.72 -6.84 8.31
C ALA A 219 17.94 -6.24 9.71
N ASN A 220 18.76 -6.89 10.54
CA ASN A 220 19.16 -6.39 11.87
C ASN A 220 17.97 -6.00 12.79
N VAL A 221 16.86 -6.74 12.65
CA VAL A 221 15.61 -6.41 13.35
C VAL A 221 15.72 -6.71 14.85
N SER A 222 15.53 -5.69 15.67
CA SER A 222 15.62 -5.73 17.14
C SER A 222 14.56 -4.86 17.81
N THR A 223 14.30 -5.08 19.09
CA THR A 223 13.41 -4.22 19.90
C THR A 223 14.23 -3.10 20.52
N SER A 224 13.82 -1.84 20.36
CA SER A 224 14.45 -0.67 20.98
C SER A 224 13.65 -0.10 22.16
N GLY A 225 12.39 -0.48 22.33
CA GLY A 225 11.54 -0.13 23.48
C GLY A 225 10.24 -0.92 23.46
N SER A 226 9.75 -1.38 24.62
CA SER A 226 8.48 -2.12 24.71
C SER A 226 8.00 -2.28 26.15
N ASP A 227 6.68 -2.24 26.34
CA ASP A 227 5.93 -2.66 27.54
C ASP A 227 5.14 -3.97 27.32
N ALA A 228 5.36 -4.64 26.18
CA ALA A 228 4.75 -5.92 25.83
C ALA A 228 5.60 -7.10 26.30
N THR A 229 4.98 -8.27 26.44
CA THR A 229 5.67 -9.52 26.78
C THR A 229 6.70 -9.93 25.71
N ALA A 230 7.70 -10.72 26.09
CA ALA A 230 8.71 -11.23 25.15
C ALA A 230 8.09 -12.03 23.98
N ALA A 231 6.97 -12.74 24.22
CA ALA A 231 6.24 -13.45 23.18
C ALA A 231 5.60 -12.48 22.16
N GLN A 232 4.94 -11.43 22.64
CA GLN A 232 4.38 -10.36 21.80
C GLN A 232 5.47 -9.65 20.99
N GLN A 233 6.61 -9.33 21.60
CA GLN A 233 7.75 -8.75 20.89
C GLN A 233 8.24 -9.67 19.76
N LYS A 234 8.43 -10.97 20.01
CA LYS A 234 8.85 -11.93 18.97
C LYS A 234 7.90 -11.95 17.77
N ILE A 235 6.60 -11.86 18.00
CA ILE A 235 5.59 -11.82 16.93
C ILE A 235 5.76 -10.54 16.07
N VAL A 236 5.94 -9.38 16.70
CA VAL A 236 6.18 -8.11 15.98
C VAL A 236 7.48 -8.18 15.18
N LEU A 237 8.57 -8.65 15.77
CA LEU A 237 9.85 -8.77 15.05
C LEU A 237 9.76 -9.74 13.86
N ALA A 238 8.98 -10.83 13.98
CA ALA A 238 8.72 -11.74 12.86
C ALA A 238 7.92 -11.07 11.73
N ALA A 239 6.93 -10.22 12.07
CA ALA A 239 6.20 -9.43 11.08
C ALA A 239 7.11 -8.41 10.38
N VAL A 240 7.97 -7.70 11.13
CA VAL A 240 8.93 -6.74 10.56
C VAL A 240 9.93 -7.43 9.62
N ARG A 241 10.41 -8.63 9.96
CA ARG A 241 11.29 -9.44 9.07
C ARG A 241 10.64 -9.81 7.73
N ARG A 242 9.31 -9.89 7.68
CA ARG A 242 8.54 -10.20 6.46
C ARG A 242 8.06 -8.95 5.71
N ALA A 243 8.26 -7.77 6.28
CA ALA A 243 7.86 -6.52 5.66
C ALA A 243 8.65 -6.24 4.38
N ARG A 244 8.07 -5.45 3.49
CA ARG A 244 8.71 -4.91 2.28
C ARG A 244 8.74 -3.40 2.34
N TYR A 245 9.88 -2.82 1.99
CA TYR A 245 10.09 -1.38 1.91
C TYR A 245 10.70 -1.02 0.56
N ALA A 246 10.28 0.09 -0.03
CA ALA A 246 11.08 0.73 -1.08
C ALA A 246 12.35 1.28 -0.42
N PRO A 247 13.54 1.06 -1.01
CA PRO A 247 14.76 1.65 -0.50
C PRO A 247 14.77 3.16 -0.75
N ARG A 248 15.53 3.91 0.06
CA ARG A 248 15.88 5.28 -0.32
C ARG A 248 16.95 5.27 -1.41
N LEU A 249 17.02 6.33 -2.19
CA LEU A 249 18.06 6.56 -3.18
C LEU A 249 18.99 7.67 -2.71
N LEU A 250 20.28 7.45 -2.89
CA LEU A 250 21.32 8.45 -2.70
C LEU A 250 22.05 8.63 -4.03
N ASN A 251 22.01 9.84 -4.60
CA ASN A 251 22.59 10.14 -5.91
C ASN A 251 22.10 9.18 -7.02
N GLY A 252 20.80 8.84 -6.99
CA GLY A 252 20.19 7.93 -7.96
C GLY A 252 20.43 6.45 -7.71
N GLU A 253 21.19 6.07 -6.68
CA GLU A 253 21.46 4.66 -6.36
C GLU A 253 20.72 4.20 -5.09
N PRO A 254 20.06 3.03 -5.11
CA PRO A 254 19.44 2.44 -3.93
C PRO A 254 20.48 2.11 -2.85
N VAL A 255 20.24 2.55 -1.63
CA VAL A 255 21.16 2.34 -0.49
C VAL A 255 20.46 1.74 0.71
N ASP A 256 21.24 1.00 1.50
CA ASP A 256 20.78 0.55 2.81
C ASP A 256 20.49 1.75 3.72
N THR A 257 19.44 1.62 4.54
CA THR A 257 19.03 2.61 5.53
C THR A 257 18.94 1.95 6.89
N GLU A 258 19.88 2.28 7.75
CA GLU A 258 19.93 1.81 9.14
C GLU A 258 19.04 2.66 10.05
N GLY A 259 18.72 2.13 11.23
CA GLY A 259 18.00 2.88 12.26
C GLY A 259 16.53 3.17 11.93
N VAL A 260 15.94 2.45 10.96
CA VAL A 260 14.52 2.59 10.63
C VAL A 260 13.70 2.03 11.79
N THR A 261 12.70 2.78 12.23
CA THR A 261 11.85 2.41 13.38
C THR A 261 10.41 2.15 12.96
N LEU A 262 9.77 1.17 13.60
CA LEU A 262 8.33 0.91 13.51
C LEU A 262 7.77 0.70 14.91
N VAL A 263 6.64 1.36 15.22
CA VAL A 263 5.91 1.15 16.48
C VAL A 263 4.64 0.37 16.18
N GLU A 264 4.52 -0.81 16.79
CA GLU A 264 3.33 -1.64 16.71
C GLU A 264 2.56 -1.60 18.02
N LYS A 265 1.25 -1.40 17.95
CA LYS A 265 0.33 -1.42 19.10
C LYS A 265 -0.40 -2.75 19.15
N LEU A 266 -0.36 -3.42 20.28
CA LEU A 266 -0.93 -4.75 20.50
C LEU A 266 -1.98 -4.72 21.58
N LEU A 267 -3.05 -5.51 21.42
CA LEU A 267 -4.10 -5.69 22.41
C LEU A 267 -3.98 -7.05 23.10
N SER A 268 -4.20 -7.06 24.41
CA SER A 268 -4.35 -8.25 25.23
C SER A 268 -5.65 -8.19 26.03
N LYS A 269 -6.20 -9.34 26.45
CA LYS A 269 -7.38 -9.37 27.33
C LYS A 269 -6.93 -9.09 28.76
N ARG A 270 -7.62 -8.17 29.44
CA ARG A 270 -7.46 -8.01 30.90
C ARG A 270 -7.87 -9.29 31.62
N PRO A 271 -7.15 -9.71 32.67
CA PRO A 271 -7.59 -10.81 33.52
C PRO A 271 -8.97 -10.48 34.11
N ARG A 272 -9.87 -11.47 34.15
CA ARG A 272 -11.11 -11.34 34.93
C ARG A 272 -10.73 -11.19 36.40
N GLN A 273 -11.17 -10.12 37.05
CA GLN A 273 -11.09 -10.02 38.50
C GLN A 273 -11.91 -11.16 39.13
N PRO A 274 -11.38 -11.82 40.19
CA PRO A 274 -12.06 -12.92 40.86
C PRO A 274 -13.34 -12.47 41.58
#